data_AF-A0A2K3KWJ8-F1
#
_entry.id   AF-A0A2K3KWJ8-F1
#
_cell.length_a   1.000
_cell.length_b   1.000
_cell.length_c   1.000
_cell.angle_alpha   90.00
_cell.angle_beta   90.00
_cell.angle_gamma   90.00
#
_symmetry.space_group_name_H-M   'P 1'
#
loop_
_entity.id
_entity.type
_entity.pdbx_description
1 polymer ?
#
loop_
_entity_poly.entity_id
_entity_poly.type
_entity_poly.pdbx_seq_one_letter_code
_entity_poly.pdbx_strand_id
1 'polypeptide(L)'
;GRIQQNNNNMNENIMTQVVDEMERGFMESAGRNVFDSSGCLIFFIRRGTLHAANVGDSRSVLSSMKGIGKLKRLAVKQIVTDHNIDHREVKSAIRDLQPDIHDINCNINFPIFIAEKV
;
A
#
# COMPACT_ATOMS: atom_id res chain seq x y z
N GLY A 1 -2.93 9.18 -18.00
CA GLY A 1 -2.76 9.82 -16.68
C GLY A 1 -1.79 10.97 -16.79
N ARG A 2 -2.11 12.14 -16.24
CA ARG A 2 -1.25 13.33 -16.23
C ARG A 2 -0.63 13.40 -14.83
N ILE A 3 0.67 13.16 -14.71
CA ILE A 3 1.36 13.25 -13.40
C ILE A 3 1.40 14.75 -13.04
N GLN A 4 0.68 15.15 -11.99
CA GLN A 4 0.72 16.52 -11.50
C GLN A 4 2.14 16.89 -11.06
N GLN A 5 2.62 18.07 -11.45
CA GLN A 5 3.87 18.61 -10.93
C GLN A 5 3.66 19.08 -9.48
N ASN A 6 4.10 18.28 -8.50
CA ASN A 6 4.11 18.69 -7.09
C ASN A 6 5.51 19.15 -6.67
N ASN A 7 5.85 20.41 -6.98
CA ASN A 7 6.89 21.30 -6.39
C ASN A 7 8.05 20.67 -5.60
N ASN A 8 8.53 19.51 -6.03
CA ASN A 8 9.46 18.64 -5.33
C ASN A 8 9.09 18.16 -3.91
N ASN A 9 7.83 18.27 -3.47
CA ASN A 9 7.42 17.84 -2.13
C ASN A 9 6.65 16.51 -2.16
N MET A 10 7.38 15.40 -2.34
CA MET A 10 6.76 14.08 -2.28
C MET A 10 6.60 13.62 -0.85
N ASN A 11 5.35 13.33 -0.48
CA ASN A 11 4.93 12.84 0.82
C ASN A 11 3.83 11.79 0.64
N GLU A 12 3.44 11.16 1.74
CA GLU A 12 2.32 10.22 1.86
C GLU A 12 1.08 10.63 1.04
N ASN A 13 0.67 11.90 1.14
CA ASN A 13 -0.51 12.42 0.43
C ASN A 13 -0.45 12.24 -1.10
N ILE A 14 0.74 12.29 -1.74
CA ILE A 14 0.80 12.05 -3.19
C ILE A 14 0.46 10.61 -3.52
N MET A 15 1.00 9.65 -2.75
CA MET A 15 0.79 8.23 -3.03
C MET A 15 -0.67 7.85 -2.80
N THR A 16 -1.30 8.42 -1.76
CA THR A 16 -2.74 8.31 -1.53
C THR A 16 -3.54 8.84 -2.73
N GLN A 17 -3.26 10.09 -3.16
CA GLN A 17 -3.93 10.67 -4.33
C GLN A 17 -3.76 9.83 -5.60
N VAL A 18 -2.57 9.25 -5.82
CA VAL A 18 -2.31 8.42 -7.00
C VAL A 18 -3.16 7.15 -6.98
N VAL A 19 -3.33 6.52 -5.82
CA VAL A 19 -4.21 5.35 -5.67
C VAL A 19 -5.67 5.74 -5.83
N ASP A 20 -6.12 6.82 -5.18
CA ASP A 20 -7.51 7.31 -5.29
C ASP A 20 -7.89 7.65 -6.74
N GLU A 21 -6.98 8.28 -7.48
CA GLU A 21 -7.17 8.60 -8.90
C GLU A 21 -7.22 7.34 -9.77
N MET A 22 -6.44 6.31 -9.45
CA MET A 22 -6.49 5.03 -10.17
C MET A 22 -7.82 4.31 -9.92
N GLU A 23 -8.27 4.26 -8.67
CA GLU A 23 -9.57 3.68 -8.31
C GLU A 23 -10.72 4.42 -8.99
N ARG A 24 -10.73 5.76 -8.92
CA ARG A 24 -11.75 6.57 -9.58
C ARG A 24 -11.78 6.33 -11.09
N GLY A 25 -10.62 6.33 -11.74
CA GLY A 25 -10.52 6.07 -13.18
C GLY A 25 -11.00 4.66 -13.56
N PHE A 26 -10.73 3.66 -12.72
CA PHE A 26 -11.27 2.32 -12.91
C PHE A 26 -12.79 2.31 -12.80
N MET A 27 -13.36 2.90 -11.74
CA MET A 27 -14.80 2.97 -11.52
C MET A 27 -15.54 3.71 -12.64
N GLU A 28 -14.95 4.78 -13.19
CA GLU A 28 -15.48 5.50 -14.34
C GLU A 28 -15.47 4.64 -15.62
N SER A 29 -14.46 3.79 -15.82
CA SER A 29 -14.29 2.98 -17.04
C SER A 29 -15.01 1.64 -17.00
N ALA A 30 -15.10 0.98 -15.85
CA ALA A 30 -15.61 -0.38 -15.71
C ALA A 30 -17.15 -0.47 -15.86
N GLY A 31 -17.85 0.65 -15.66
CA GLY A 31 -19.31 0.70 -15.70
C GLY A 31 -19.97 0.01 -14.49
N ARG A 32 -21.30 0.08 -14.39
CA ARG A 32 -22.05 -0.29 -13.16
C ARG A 32 -22.17 -1.80 -12.87
N ASN A 33 -21.71 -2.67 -13.78
CA ASN A 33 -21.96 -4.12 -13.73
C ASN A 33 -20.68 -4.97 -13.75
N VAL A 34 -19.52 -4.35 -13.52
CA VAL A 34 -18.25 -5.07 -13.39
C VAL A 34 -17.88 -5.11 -11.92
N PHE A 35 -17.76 -6.32 -11.38
CA PHE A 35 -17.29 -6.58 -10.03
C PHE A 35 -15.96 -7.29 -10.14
N ASP A 36 -14.88 -6.50 -10.11
CA ASP A 36 -13.51 -7.00 -10.05
C ASP A 36 -12.77 -6.20 -8.99
N SER A 37 -11.83 -6.85 -8.31
CA SER A 37 -10.98 -6.19 -7.31
C SER A 37 -9.54 -6.64 -7.49
N SER A 38 -8.62 -5.71 -7.24
CA SER A 38 -7.20 -5.97 -7.34
C SER A 38 -6.46 -5.34 -6.19
N GLY A 39 -5.48 -6.05 -5.63
CA GLY A 39 -4.45 -5.44 -4.81
C GLY A 39 -3.44 -4.69 -5.68
N CYS A 40 -2.80 -3.67 -5.10
CA CYS A 40 -1.75 -2.90 -5.76
C CYS A 40 -0.60 -2.63 -4.80
N LEU A 41 0.62 -2.83 -5.29
CA LEU A 41 1.85 -2.55 -4.55
C LEU A 41 2.72 -1.63 -5.40
N ILE A 42 2.91 -0.40 -4.93
CA ILE A 42 3.58 0.66 -5.68
C ILE A 42 4.91 0.99 -5.01
N PHE A 43 5.98 1.00 -5.80
CA PHE A 43 7.29 1.48 -5.39
C PHE A 43 7.69 2.71 -6.16
N PHE A 44 8.30 3.65 -5.47
CA PHE A 44 8.86 4.84 -6.09
C PHE A 44 10.18 5.22 -5.42
N ILE A 45 11.22 5.42 -6.23
CA ILE A 45 12.55 5.80 -5.74
C ILE A 45 12.82 7.24 -6.14
N ARG A 46 13.17 8.07 -5.16
CA ARG A 46 13.54 9.47 -5.41
C ARG A 46 14.59 9.94 -4.44
N ARG A 47 15.64 10.56 -4.99
CA ARG A 47 16.75 11.16 -4.22
C ARG A 47 17.36 10.19 -3.19
N GLY A 48 17.42 8.90 -3.54
CA GLY A 48 17.95 7.85 -2.67
C GLY A 48 16.93 7.28 -1.65
N THR A 49 15.73 7.84 -1.56
CA THR A 49 14.65 7.35 -0.68
C THR A 49 13.71 6.42 -1.45
N LEU A 50 13.35 5.29 -0.86
CA LEU A 50 12.36 4.35 -1.38
C LEU A 50 11.03 4.58 -0.65
N HIS A 51 10.01 4.94 -1.42
CA HIS A 51 8.62 5.03 -0.97
C HIS A 51 7.86 3.79 -1.43
N ALA A 52 7.00 3.26 -0.55
CA ALA A 52 6.15 2.13 -0.85
C ALA A 52 4.72 2.36 -0.36
N ALA A 53 3.74 2.04 -1.20
CA ALA A 53 2.32 2.02 -0.86
C ALA A 53 1.76 0.63 -1.17
N ASN A 54 1.03 0.05 -0.23
CA ASN A 54 0.40 -1.26 -0.39
C ASN A 54 -1.11 -1.16 -0.22
N VAL A 55 -1.84 -1.83 -1.12
CA VAL A 55 -3.29 -2.01 -1.09
C VAL A 55 -3.54 -3.49 -1.29
N GLY A 56 -3.91 -4.19 -0.23
CA GLY A 56 -4.12 -5.65 -0.25
C GLY A 56 -3.03 -6.43 0.48
N ASP A 57 -2.95 -7.73 0.20
CA ASP A 57 -2.10 -8.68 0.94
C ASP A 57 -0.73 -8.91 0.28
N SER A 58 -0.39 -8.14 -0.74
CA SER A 58 0.91 -8.17 -1.38
C SER A 58 2.04 -7.85 -0.39
N ARG A 59 3.15 -8.58 -0.50
CA ARG A 59 4.30 -8.46 0.39
C ARG A 59 5.54 -7.97 -0.34
N SER A 60 6.30 -7.10 0.32
CA SER A 60 7.60 -6.68 -0.17
C SER A 60 8.69 -6.69 0.89
N VAL A 61 9.86 -7.14 0.48
CA VAL A 61 11.05 -7.25 1.31
C VAL A 61 12.23 -6.53 0.63
N LEU A 62 12.98 -5.79 1.44
CA LEU A 62 14.24 -5.19 1.04
C LEU A 62 15.38 -5.97 1.66
N SER A 63 16.31 -6.44 0.84
CA SER A 63 17.51 -7.13 1.28
C SER A 63 18.74 -6.23 1.21
N SER A 64 19.61 -6.32 2.21
CA SER A 64 20.92 -5.65 2.23
C SER A 64 21.99 -6.59 2.75
N MET A 65 23.20 -6.50 2.21
CA MET A 65 24.36 -7.19 2.77
C MET A 65 24.94 -6.33 3.90
N LYS A 66 24.95 -6.86 5.12
CA LYS A 66 25.52 -6.19 6.30
C LYS A 66 26.75 -6.95 6.81
N GLY A 67 27.75 -6.23 7.31
CA GLY A 67 29.00 -6.81 7.84
C GLY A 67 30.21 -6.61 6.92
N ILE A 68 31.37 -7.13 7.33
CA ILE A 68 32.67 -6.88 6.69
C ILE A 68 33.30 -8.21 6.25
N GLY A 69 33.86 -8.24 5.04
CA GLY A 69 34.59 -9.40 4.52
C GLY A 69 33.76 -10.69 4.47
N LYS A 70 34.29 -11.78 5.02
CA LYS A 70 33.62 -13.10 5.09
C LYS A 70 32.46 -13.15 6.10
N LEU A 71 32.30 -12.13 6.95
CA LEU A 71 31.21 -12.02 7.92
C LEU A 71 30.00 -11.25 7.37
N LYS A 72 29.93 -11.04 6.05
CA LYS A 72 28.74 -10.45 5.43
C LYS A 72 27.54 -11.39 5.58
N ARG A 73 26.43 -10.87 6.08
CA ARG A 73 25.16 -11.58 6.22
C ARG A 73 24.07 -10.85 5.45
N LEU A 74 23.14 -11.61 4.87
CA LEU A 74 21.95 -11.07 4.24
C LEU A 74 20.98 -10.61 5.35
N ALA A 75 20.70 -9.32 5.40
CA ALA A 75 19.64 -8.75 6.22
C ALA A 75 18.43 -8.50 5.34
N VAL A 76 17.30 -9.12 5.67
CA VAL A 76 16.03 -8.96 4.95
C VAL A 76 15.05 -8.24 5.87
N LYS A 77 14.40 -7.20 5.36
CA LYS A 77 13.40 -6.41 6.09
C LYS A 77 12.15 -6.28 5.26
N GLN A 78 11.00 -6.64 5.83
CA GLN A 78 9.71 -6.33 5.23
C GLN A 78 9.48 -4.80 5.24
N ILE A 79 9.09 -4.25 4.09
CA ILE A 79 8.97 -2.80 3.90
C ILE A 79 7.54 -2.29 3.79
N VAL A 80 6.56 -3.18 3.60
CA VAL A 80 5.13 -2.88 3.62
C VAL A 80 4.39 -3.84 4.54
N THR A 81 3.26 -3.42 5.08
CA THR A 81 2.40 -4.27 5.91
C THR A 81 1.37 -4.97 5.03
N ASP A 82 1.16 -6.27 5.23
CA ASP A 82 0.14 -7.02 4.51
C ASP A 82 -1.26 -6.61 5.02
N HIS A 83 -2.20 -6.26 4.14
CA HIS A 83 -3.57 -5.93 4.53
C HIS A 83 -4.44 -7.18 4.47
N ASN A 84 -4.31 -8.03 5.49
CA ASN A 84 -5.14 -9.22 5.66
C ASN A 84 -5.76 -9.26 7.07
N ILE A 85 -6.75 -10.13 7.26
CA ILE A 85 -7.46 -10.25 8.54
C ILE A 85 -6.56 -10.77 9.66
N ASP A 86 -5.36 -11.28 9.39
CA ASP A 86 -4.45 -11.71 10.45
C ASP A 86 -3.73 -10.54 11.12
N HIS A 87 -3.64 -9.37 10.47
CA HIS A 87 -3.12 -8.14 11.07
C HIS A 87 -4.12 -7.51 12.04
N ARG A 88 -3.63 -7.15 13.24
CA ARG A 88 -4.46 -6.60 14.32
C ARG A 88 -5.02 -5.24 13.96
N GLU A 89 -4.23 -4.42 13.26
CA GLU A 89 -4.58 -3.09 12.81
C GLU A 89 -5.74 -3.14 11.80
N VAL A 90 -5.67 -4.09 10.86
CA VAL A 90 -6.75 -4.34 9.88
C VAL A 90 -8.01 -4.83 10.60
N LYS A 91 -7.88 -5.78 11.54
CA LYS A 91 -9.01 -6.24 12.37
C LYS A 91 -9.65 -5.10 13.17
N SER A 92 -8.84 -4.20 13.75
CA SER A 92 -9.35 -3.05 14.50
C SER A 92 -10.09 -2.10 13.58
N ALA A 93 -9.50 -1.72 12.45
CA ALA A 93 -10.12 -0.82 11.48
C ALA A 93 -11.45 -1.38 10.95
N ILE A 94 -11.53 -2.68 10.68
CA ILE A 94 -12.78 -3.33 10.27
C ILE A 94 -13.84 -3.25 11.39
N ARG A 95 -13.47 -3.51 12.65
CA ARG A 95 -14.40 -3.43 13.80
C ARG A 95 -14.90 -2.00 14.03
N ASP A 96 -14.03 -1.01 13.86
CA ASP A 96 -14.40 0.40 14.00
C ASP A 96 -15.37 0.83 12.90
N LEU A 97 -15.21 0.30 11.68
CA LEU A 97 -16.10 0.56 10.54
C LEU A 97 -17.41 -0.24 10.59
N GLN A 98 -17.37 -1.47 11.09
CA GLN A 98 -18.52 -2.35 11.24
C GLN A 98 -18.46 -3.07 12.60
N PRO A 99 -19.10 -2.50 13.64
CA PRO A 99 -19.11 -3.08 14.98
C PRO A 99 -19.78 -4.46 15.06
N ASP A 100 -20.74 -4.71 14.16
CA ASP A 100 -21.57 -5.93 14.13
C ASP A 100 -21.17 -6.81 12.93
N ILE A 101 -20.14 -7.63 13.08
CA ILE A 101 -19.71 -8.58 12.04
C ILE A 101 -20.55 -9.86 12.13
N HIS A 102 -21.68 -9.89 11.44
CA HIS A 102 -22.36 -11.14 11.04
C HIS A 102 -22.25 -11.44 9.54
N ASP A 103 -22.10 -10.42 8.70
CA ASP A 103 -21.78 -10.52 7.28
C ASP A 103 -20.80 -9.40 6.91
N ILE A 104 -19.61 -9.76 6.42
CA ILE A 104 -18.62 -8.79 5.92
C ILE A 104 -19.17 -8.27 4.57
N ASN A 105 -19.66 -7.04 4.56
CA ASN A 105 -20.14 -6.42 3.34
C ASN A 105 -18.93 -6.04 2.48
N CYS A 106 -18.84 -6.51 1.24
CA CYS A 106 -17.62 -6.47 0.41
C CYS A 106 -17.15 -5.06 -0.01
N ASN A 107 -17.84 -4.00 0.41
CA ASN A 107 -17.54 -2.60 0.11
C ASN A 107 -16.78 -1.92 1.26
N ILE A 108 -15.67 -2.52 1.72
CA ILE A 108 -14.82 -1.91 2.74
C ILE A 108 -13.65 -1.23 2.04
N ASN A 109 -13.65 0.11 2.02
CA ASN A 109 -12.47 0.89 1.65
C ASN A 109 -11.42 0.74 2.77
N PHE A 110 -10.37 -0.04 2.50
CA PHE A 110 -9.25 -0.15 3.40
C PHE A 110 -8.42 1.14 3.37
N PRO A 111 -8.00 1.68 4.52
CA PRO A 111 -7.04 2.77 4.54
C PRO A 111 -5.73 2.31 3.89
N ILE A 112 -5.19 3.16 3.00
CA ILE A 112 -3.88 2.97 2.39
C ILE A 112 -2.83 3.22 3.47
N PHE A 113 -1.98 2.23 3.75
CA PHE A 113 -0.84 2.40 4.66
C PHE A 113 0.42 2.60 3.84
N ILE A 114 1.09 3.74 4.04
CA ILE A 114 2.30 4.12 3.32
C ILE A 114 3.48 4.01 4.27
N ALA A 115 4.56 3.38 3.79
CA ALA A 115 5.80 3.28 4.52
C ALA A 115 6.86 4.15 3.83
N GLU A 116 7.39 5.15 4.55
CA GLU A 116 8.59 5.89 4.14
C GLU A 116 9.84 5.27 4.79
N LYS A 117 10.87 4.98 4.00
CA LYS A 117 12.18 4.56 4.54
C LYS A 117 13.34 5.28 3.85
N VAL A 118 14.16 5.91 4.70
CA VAL A 118 15.45 6.54 4.39
C VAL A 118 16.53 5.47 4.22
#